data_AF-A0A9E0M6B9-F1
#
_entry.id   AF-A0A9E0M6B9-F1
#
_cell.length_a   1.000
_cell.length_b   1.000
_cell.length_c   1.000
_cell.angle_alpha   90.00
_cell.angle_beta   90.00
_cell.angle_gamma   90.00
#
_symmetry.space_group_name_H-M   'P 1'
#
loop_
_entity.id
_entity.type
_entity.pdbx_description
1 polymer ?
#
loop_
_entity_poly.entity_id
_entity_poly.type
_entity_poly.pdbx_seq_one_letter_code
_entity_poly.pdbx_strand_id
1 'polypeptide(L)'
;MLDGLKRLFSGAPAAAPEGWEGIAPWAASRHYVFRDVPNEGFVVDGRLQATPWRLEWGPSQRPYIGGHELRLRAELGLPSDLQLVVMNRELQETMEQTVFNQYVEGVQTRIDNQTPPEMRWLVMFPRLPAGEMGALHERFIALSNNKGWLVRWLEGPLAQSLAALRAGLPMVLMIGRGRLMLRTALAEPELPALQAWLRLFETAMREARRVADSSPQAASPSTQPGAWTSSALPGDERNT
;
A
#
# COMPACT_ATOMS: atom_id res chain seq x y z
N MET A 1 -34.49 21.74 25.16
CA MET A 1 -33.22 21.61 24.42
C MET A 1 -32.14 21.04 25.34
N LEU A 2 -32.20 19.75 25.71
CA LEU A 2 -31.11 19.05 26.43
C LEU A 2 -31.02 17.54 26.11
N ASP A 3 -31.72 17.05 25.08
CA ASP A 3 -31.73 15.61 24.75
C ASP A 3 -30.60 15.18 23.79
N GLY A 4 -29.82 16.13 23.27
CA GLY A 4 -28.74 15.87 22.29
C GLY A 4 -27.43 15.34 22.87
N LEU A 5 -27.22 15.41 24.20
CA LEU A 5 -25.92 15.10 24.82
C LEU A 5 -25.76 13.66 25.31
N LYS A 6 -26.81 12.83 25.30
CA LYS A 6 -26.77 11.46 25.83
C LYS A 6 -26.29 10.40 24.83
N ARG A 7 -26.17 10.71 23.53
CA ARG A 7 -25.80 9.73 22.49
C ARG A 7 -24.30 9.57 22.23
N LEU A 8 -23.44 10.22 23.01
CA LEU A 8 -21.97 10.18 22.85
C LEU A 8 -21.25 9.20 23.78
N PHE A 9 -21.96 8.52 24.70
CA PHE A 9 -21.33 7.62 25.69
C PHE A 9 -21.99 6.25 25.84
N SER A 10 -22.85 5.85 24.91
CA SER A 10 -23.43 4.49 24.89
C SER A 10 -23.11 3.78 23.59
N GLY A 11 -21.84 3.41 23.43
CA GLY A 11 -21.45 2.34 22.53
C GLY A 11 -21.11 1.13 23.38
N ALA A 12 -22.09 0.26 23.63
CA ALA A 12 -21.75 -1.13 23.93
C ALA A 12 -20.83 -1.62 22.81
N PRO A 13 -19.80 -2.46 23.09
CA PRO A 13 -19.00 -3.02 22.02
C PRO A 13 -19.96 -3.69 21.05
N ALA A 14 -20.01 -3.19 19.81
CA ALA A 14 -20.70 -3.89 18.74
C ALA A 14 -20.16 -5.32 18.76
N ALA A 15 -21.07 -6.31 18.70
CA ALA A 15 -20.67 -7.71 18.65
C ALA A 15 -19.55 -7.87 17.63
N ALA A 16 -18.52 -8.64 17.98
CA ALA A 16 -17.39 -8.86 17.10
C ALA A 16 -17.94 -9.28 15.73
N PRO A 17 -17.59 -8.58 14.63
CA PRO A 17 -18.11 -8.93 13.32
C PRO A 17 -17.79 -10.40 13.04
N GLU A 18 -18.84 -11.17 12.74
CA GLU A 18 -18.73 -12.59 12.43
C GLU A 18 -17.84 -12.76 11.18
N GLY A 19 -16.93 -13.73 11.20
CA GLY A 19 -16.09 -14.09 10.03
C GLY A 19 -14.62 -13.66 10.11
N TRP A 20 -14.23 -12.75 11.00
CA TRP A 20 -12.82 -12.28 11.13
C TRP A 20 -12.18 -12.70 12.45
N GLU A 21 -12.35 -13.97 12.82
CA GLU A 21 -11.86 -14.51 14.08
C GLU A 21 -10.36 -14.20 14.27
N GLY A 22 -10.04 -13.58 15.40
CA GLY A 22 -8.67 -13.19 15.75
C GLY A 22 -8.20 -11.85 15.19
N ILE A 23 -8.73 -11.34 14.07
CA ILE A 23 -8.29 -10.05 13.48
C ILE A 23 -8.79 -8.86 14.30
N ALA A 24 -10.09 -8.79 14.58
CA ALA A 24 -10.66 -7.70 15.39
C ALA A 24 -10.08 -7.68 16.83
N PRO A 25 -9.95 -8.81 17.54
CA PRO A 25 -9.23 -8.86 18.81
C PRO A 25 -7.77 -8.43 18.72
N TRP A 26 -7.05 -8.85 17.67
CA TRP A 26 -5.66 -8.41 17.44
C TRP A 26 -5.57 -6.91 17.23
N ALA A 27 -6.42 -6.32 16.39
CA ALA A 27 -6.46 -4.88 16.16
C ALA A 27 -6.72 -4.12 17.48
N ALA A 28 -7.72 -4.56 18.26
CA ALA A 28 -8.02 -3.98 19.56
C ALA A 28 -6.84 -4.08 20.54
N SER A 29 -6.13 -5.22 20.58
CA SER A 29 -4.95 -5.43 21.43
C SER A 29 -3.79 -4.48 21.11
N ARG A 30 -3.77 -3.92 19.90
CA ARG A 30 -2.77 -2.94 19.44
C ARG A 30 -3.28 -1.50 19.46
N HIS A 31 -4.49 -1.27 19.98
CA HIS A 31 -5.19 0.01 19.89
C HIS A 31 -5.39 0.50 18.45
N TYR A 32 -5.54 -0.42 17.51
CA TYR A 32 -5.92 -0.12 16.13
C TYR A 32 -7.44 -0.08 16.00
N VAL A 33 -7.93 0.66 15.01
CA VAL A 33 -9.37 0.74 14.70
C VAL A 33 -9.69 -0.28 13.63
N PHE A 34 -10.47 -1.28 13.99
CA PHE A 34 -11.01 -2.28 13.06
C PHE A 34 -12.39 -1.85 12.55
N ARG A 35 -12.64 -2.03 11.25
CA ARG A 35 -13.95 -1.90 10.62
C ARG A 35 -14.19 -3.06 9.67
N ASP A 36 -15.29 -3.75 9.86
CA ASP A 36 -15.80 -4.73 8.90
C ASP A 36 -16.37 -4.02 7.67
N VAL A 37 -16.21 -4.63 6.50
CA VAL A 37 -16.81 -4.19 5.24
C VAL A 37 -17.66 -5.36 4.73
N PRO A 38 -18.98 -5.35 5.00
CA PRO A 38 -19.84 -6.50 4.77
C PRO A 38 -19.72 -7.08 3.36
N ASN A 39 -19.53 -8.38 3.26
CA ASN A 39 -19.35 -9.14 2.01
C ASN A 39 -18.14 -8.75 1.14
N GLU A 40 -17.27 -7.85 1.60
CA GLU A 40 -16.11 -7.38 0.85
C GLU A 40 -14.79 -7.57 1.60
N GLY A 41 -14.76 -7.49 2.92
CA GLY A 41 -13.53 -7.66 3.69
C GLY A 41 -13.46 -6.76 4.91
N PHE A 42 -12.31 -6.15 5.18
CA PHE A 42 -12.15 -5.30 6.38
C PHE A 42 -11.07 -4.22 6.19
N VAL A 43 -11.09 -3.25 7.11
CA VAL A 43 -10.11 -2.17 7.24
C VAL A 43 -9.58 -2.13 8.66
N VAL A 44 -8.26 -2.00 8.79
CA VAL A 44 -7.56 -1.70 10.04
C VAL A 44 -6.79 -0.39 9.89
N ASP A 45 -7.13 0.60 10.71
CA ASP A 45 -6.35 1.83 10.84
C ASP A 45 -5.43 1.73 12.05
N GLY A 46 -4.14 1.98 11.82
CA GLY A 46 -3.13 2.02 12.86
C GLY A 46 -2.18 3.19 12.69
N ARG A 47 -1.08 3.15 13.42
CA ARG A 47 -0.03 4.16 13.33
C ARG A 47 1.33 3.55 13.63
N LEU A 48 2.35 4.07 12.97
CA LEU A 48 3.74 3.86 13.33
C LEU A 48 4.27 5.21 13.85
N GLN A 49 4.52 5.28 15.16
CA GLN A 49 4.77 6.56 15.86
C GLN A 49 3.63 7.55 15.57
N ALA A 50 3.93 8.73 15.04
CA ALA A 50 2.95 9.75 14.67
C ALA A 50 2.33 9.54 13.28
N THR A 51 2.85 8.60 12.47
CA THR A 51 2.43 8.43 11.08
C THR A 51 1.30 7.41 10.98
N PRO A 52 0.09 7.81 10.56
CA PRO A 52 -1.01 6.87 10.38
C PRO A 52 -0.76 5.97 9.18
N TRP A 53 -1.22 4.72 9.29
CA TRP A 53 -1.29 3.79 8.17
C TRP A 53 -2.66 3.12 8.14
N ARG A 54 -3.05 2.65 6.96
CA ARG A 54 -4.26 1.87 6.74
C ARG A 54 -3.93 0.56 6.07
N LEU A 55 -4.47 -0.53 6.61
CA LEU A 55 -4.48 -1.88 6.05
C LEU A 55 -5.92 -2.19 5.60
N GLU A 56 -6.09 -2.63 4.37
CA GLU A 56 -7.37 -3.04 3.80
C GLU A 56 -7.20 -4.42 3.19
N TRP A 57 -8.15 -5.32 3.43
CA TRP A 57 -8.24 -6.59 2.72
C TRP A 57 -9.63 -6.69 2.08
N GLY A 58 -9.69 -7.11 0.82
CA GLY A 58 -10.94 -7.28 0.07
C GLY A 58 -10.71 -7.54 -1.42
N PRO A 59 -11.74 -7.50 -2.28
CA PRO A 59 -11.60 -7.70 -3.72
C PRO A 59 -10.44 -6.90 -4.33
N SER A 60 -9.74 -7.53 -5.26
CA SER A 60 -8.63 -6.91 -5.97
C SER A 60 -9.08 -5.68 -6.75
N GLN A 61 -8.28 -4.60 -6.65
CA GLN A 61 -8.46 -3.38 -7.44
C GLN A 61 -7.41 -3.28 -8.57
N ARG A 62 -6.74 -4.39 -8.91
CA ARG A 62 -5.83 -4.44 -10.05
C ARG A 62 -6.08 -5.66 -10.92
N PRO A 63 -5.94 -5.50 -12.24
CA PRO A 63 -6.16 -6.60 -13.18
C PRO A 63 -5.15 -7.74 -13.02
N TYR A 64 -3.96 -7.46 -12.48
CA TYR A 64 -2.88 -8.44 -12.31
C TYR A 64 -2.87 -9.13 -10.94
N ILE A 65 -3.77 -8.77 -10.02
CA ILE A 65 -3.96 -9.47 -8.75
C ILE A 65 -5.32 -10.18 -8.83
N GLY A 66 -5.31 -11.51 -8.80
CA GLY A 66 -6.53 -12.32 -8.78
C GLY A 66 -7.13 -12.43 -7.37
N GLY A 67 -8.46 -12.52 -7.29
CA GLY A 67 -9.17 -12.76 -6.04
C GLY A 67 -9.09 -11.60 -5.05
N HIS A 68 -8.65 -11.89 -3.83
CA HIS A 68 -8.52 -10.93 -2.74
C HIS A 68 -7.12 -10.34 -2.65
N GLU A 69 -7.08 -9.10 -2.20
CA GLU A 69 -5.89 -8.28 -2.16
C GLU A 69 -5.72 -7.65 -0.78
N LEU A 70 -4.48 -7.69 -0.28
CA LEU A 70 -4.06 -6.87 0.85
C LEU A 70 -3.47 -5.55 0.32
N ARG A 71 -3.99 -4.43 0.83
CA ARG A 71 -3.54 -3.07 0.53
C ARG A 71 -3.11 -2.38 1.81
N LEU A 72 -1.89 -1.86 1.82
CA LEU A 72 -1.34 -1.05 2.90
C LEU A 72 -0.97 0.33 2.36
N ARG A 73 -1.25 1.38 3.12
CA ARG A 73 -0.89 2.75 2.74
C ARG A 73 -0.56 3.63 3.93
N ALA A 74 0.34 4.57 3.72
CA ALA A 74 0.70 5.61 4.66
C ALA A 74 1.06 6.91 3.93
N GLU A 75 0.59 8.02 4.47
CA GLU A 75 1.00 9.37 4.04
C GLU A 75 2.29 9.71 4.77
N LEU A 76 3.41 9.77 4.04
CA LEU A 76 4.73 9.97 4.64
C LEU A 76 5.22 11.42 4.55
N GLY A 77 4.51 12.27 3.79
CA GLY A 77 4.95 13.64 3.53
C GLY A 77 6.22 13.72 2.69
N LEU A 78 6.50 12.68 1.89
CA LEU A 78 7.63 12.65 0.96
C LEU A 78 7.38 13.62 -0.22
N PRO A 79 8.44 14.04 -0.95
CA PRO A 79 8.29 14.86 -2.14
C PRO A 79 7.26 14.27 -3.11
N SER A 80 6.35 15.11 -3.61
CA SER A 80 5.22 14.65 -4.43
C SER A 80 5.63 14.08 -5.78
N ASP A 81 6.79 14.50 -6.28
CA ASP A 81 7.41 14.05 -7.51
C ASP A 81 8.25 12.77 -7.34
N LEU A 82 8.56 12.35 -6.11
CA LEU A 82 9.29 11.12 -5.86
C LEU A 82 8.44 9.91 -6.26
N GLN A 83 8.95 9.11 -7.20
CA GLN A 83 8.28 7.94 -7.74
C GLN A 83 9.23 6.75 -7.74
N LEU A 84 8.87 5.71 -7.00
CA LEU A 84 9.66 4.49 -6.81
C LEU A 84 8.73 3.30 -6.82
N VAL A 85 9.18 2.18 -7.37
CA VAL A 85 8.50 0.89 -7.18
C VAL A 85 9.52 -0.23 -7.06
N VAL A 86 9.20 -1.18 -6.19
CA VAL A 86 9.84 -2.49 -6.04
C VAL A 86 8.74 -3.53 -6.26
N MET A 87 8.97 -4.49 -7.14
CA MET A 87 8.01 -5.55 -7.43
C MET A 87 8.70 -6.86 -7.81
N ASN A 88 7.97 -7.98 -7.76
CA ASN A 88 8.49 -9.27 -8.20
C ASN A 88 8.84 -9.25 -9.70
N ARG A 89 9.86 -10.01 -10.09
CA ARG A 89 10.23 -10.19 -11.51
C ARG A 89 9.12 -10.83 -12.33
N GLU A 90 8.54 -11.92 -11.85
CA GLU A 90 7.43 -12.61 -12.52
C GLU A 90 6.23 -11.68 -12.77
N LEU A 91 5.90 -10.84 -11.77
CA LEU A 91 4.87 -9.82 -11.92
C LEU A 91 5.27 -8.76 -12.97
N GLN A 92 6.51 -8.31 -12.93
CA GLN A 92 7.04 -7.36 -13.91
C GLN A 92 6.95 -7.93 -15.33
N GLU A 93 7.36 -9.18 -15.55
CA GLU A 93 7.33 -9.85 -16.86
C GLU A 93 5.89 -9.94 -17.38
N THR A 94 4.96 -10.34 -16.51
CA THR A 94 3.52 -10.38 -16.80
C THR A 94 2.98 -9.00 -17.19
N MET A 95 3.36 -7.95 -16.44
CA MET A 95 2.95 -6.57 -16.75
C MET A 95 3.54 -6.09 -18.08
N GLU A 96 4.80 -6.38 -18.38
CA GLU A 96 5.42 -5.99 -19.65
C GLU A 96 4.77 -6.68 -20.84
N GLN A 97 4.47 -7.97 -20.73
CA GLN A 97 3.74 -8.68 -21.77
C GLN A 97 2.35 -8.07 -21.98
N THR A 98 1.66 -7.72 -20.90
CA THR A 98 0.34 -7.07 -20.96
C THR A 98 0.42 -5.71 -21.65
N VAL A 99 1.40 -4.89 -21.28
CA VAL A 99 1.64 -3.57 -21.90
C VAL A 99 1.99 -3.74 -23.38
N PHE A 100 2.87 -4.67 -23.72
CA PHE A 100 3.25 -4.95 -25.11
C PHE A 100 2.04 -5.38 -25.96
N ASN A 101 1.22 -6.30 -25.47
CA ASN A 101 0.03 -6.76 -26.17
C ASN A 101 -0.96 -5.60 -26.41
N GLN A 102 -1.16 -4.74 -25.41
CA GLN A 102 -1.99 -3.53 -25.56
C GLN A 102 -1.47 -2.57 -26.64
N TYR A 103 -0.14 -2.49 -26.83
CA TYR A 103 0.47 -1.68 -27.89
C TYR A 103 0.38 -2.34 -29.28
N VAL A 104 0.52 -3.67 -29.38
CA VAL A 104 0.49 -4.40 -30.66
C VAL A 104 -0.94 -4.57 -31.19
N GLU A 105 -1.93 -4.78 -30.32
CA GLU A 105 -3.33 -4.97 -30.70
C GLU A 105 -4.04 -3.67 -31.16
N GLY A 106 -3.31 -2.57 -31.33
CA GLY A 106 -3.78 -1.42 -32.11
C GLY A 106 -4.88 -0.61 -31.43
N VAL A 107 -4.81 -0.41 -30.10
CA VAL A 107 -5.57 0.68 -29.47
C VAL A 107 -4.82 2.00 -29.71
N GLN A 108 -4.84 2.44 -30.96
CA GLN A 108 -4.57 3.82 -31.33
C GLN A 108 -5.57 4.70 -30.54
N THR A 109 -5.07 5.67 -29.79
CA THR A 109 -5.81 6.77 -29.13
C THR A 109 -6.53 6.46 -27.81
N ARG A 110 -5.75 6.12 -26.78
CA ARG A 110 -5.73 6.79 -25.45
C ARG A 110 -4.84 5.95 -24.55
N ILE A 111 -3.66 6.48 -24.18
CA ILE A 111 -3.05 6.11 -22.89
C ILE A 111 -4.03 6.66 -21.85
N ASP A 112 -5.11 5.92 -21.62
CA ASP A 112 -6.19 6.33 -20.76
C ASP A 112 -5.66 6.28 -19.32
N ASN A 113 -6.24 7.05 -18.41
CA ASN A 113 -5.90 7.01 -16.99
C ASN A 113 -6.16 5.64 -16.32
N GLN A 114 -6.55 4.63 -17.12
CA GLN A 114 -6.79 3.25 -16.73
C GLN A 114 -5.51 2.43 -16.52
N THR A 115 -4.39 2.75 -17.19
CA THR A 115 -3.14 2.02 -16.95
C THR A 115 -2.61 2.34 -15.54
N PRO A 116 -2.46 1.33 -14.65
CA PRO A 116 -1.96 1.55 -13.31
C PRO A 116 -0.57 2.24 -13.32
N PRO A 117 -0.29 3.14 -12.35
CA PRO A 117 0.97 3.89 -12.31
C PRO A 117 2.22 2.99 -12.41
N GLU A 118 2.23 1.89 -11.68
CA GLU A 118 3.32 0.92 -11.65
C GLU A 118 3.61 0.31 -13.04
N MET A 119 2.60 0.07 -13.86
CA MET A 119 2.77 -0.42 -15.24
C MET A 119 3.33 0.67 -16.16
N ARG A 120 2.87 1.91 -15.99
CA ARG A 120 3.41 3.05 -16.74
C ARG A 120 4.89 3.27 -16.42
N TRP A 121 5.26 3.13 -15.14
CA TRP A 121 6.61 3.37 -14.67
C TRP A 121 7.62 2.34 -15.18
N LEU A 122 7.21 1.11 -15.49
CA LEU A 122 8.06 0.10 -16.14
C LEU A 122 8.70 0.61 -17.43
N VAL A 123 7.96 1.44 -18.18
CA VAL A 123 8.43 2.02 -19.44
C VAL A 123 9.14 3.36 -19.24
N MET A 124 8.75 4.12 -18.20
CA MET A 124 9.25 5.48 -17.99
C MET A 124 10.56 5.57 -17.23
N PHE A 125 10.82 4.65 -16.29
CA PHE A 125 11.93 4.79 -15.35
C PHE A 125 12.99 3.69 -15.52
N PRO A 126 14.28 4.05 -15.37
CA PRO A 126 15.34 3.07 -15.42
C PRO A 126 15.22 2.10 -14.24
N ARG A 127 15.51 0.83 -14.52
CA ARG A 127 15.66 -0.20 -13.49
C ARG A 127 17.00 -0.05 -12.79
N LEU A 128 17.07 -0.42 -11.52
CA LEU A 128 18.35 -0.60 -10.84
C LEU A 128 19.11 -1.80 -11.45
N PRO A 129 20.42 -1.65 -11.74
CA PRO A 129 21.25 -2.76 -12.16
C PRO A 129 21.34 -3.86 -11.09
N ALA A 130 21.62 -5.10 -11.52
CA ALA A 130 21.74 -6.25 -10.61
C ALA A 130 22.75 -6.03 -9.47
N GLY A 131 23.88 -5.37 -9.77
CA GLY A 131 24.90 -5.05 -8.76
C GLY A 131 24.40 -4.15 -7.64
N GLU A 132 23.46 -3.24 -7.92
CA GLU A 132 22.86 -2.34 -6.90
C GLU A 132 21.69 -3.02 -6.16
N MET A 133 21.06 -4.01 -6.78
CA MET A 133 19.99 -4.81 -6.16
C MET A 133 20.54 -5.91 -5.22
N GLY A 134 21.79 -6.34 -5.40
CA GLY A 134 22.43 -7.36 -4.58
C GLY A 134 21.61 -8.67 -4.53
N ALA A 135 21.37 -9.21 -3.34
CA ALA A 135 20.61 -10.46 -3.16
C ALA A 135 19.13 -10.37 -3.63
N LEU A 136 18.57 -9.16 -3.75
CA LEU A 136 17.21 -8.99 -4.27
C LEU A 136 17.11 -9.22 -5.78
N HIS A 137 18.23 -9.13 -6.49
CA HIS A 137 18.24 -9.16 -7.95
C HIS A 137 17.76 -10.51 -8.53
N GLU A 138 17.61 -11.58 -7.77
CA GLU A 138 17.04 -12.82 -8.31
C GLU A 138 15.52 -12.79 -8.38
N ARG A 139 14.86 -11.99 -7.51
CA ARG A 139 13.40 -12.07 -7.31
C ARG A 139 12.66 -10.77 -7.50
N PHE A 140 13.36 -9.64 -7.37
CA PHE A 140 12.75 -8.32 -7.45
C PHE A 140 13.42 -7.46 -8.53
N ILE A 141 12.63 -6.54 -9.06
CA ILE A 141 13.10 -5.37 -9.78
C ILE A 141 12.74 -4.12 -8.99
N ALA A 142 13.53 -3.08 -9.18
CA ALA A 142 13.25 -1.77 -8.61
C ALA A 142 13.53 -0.69 -9.66
N LEU A 143 12.68 0.32 -9.72
CA LEU A 143 12.76 1.43 -10.69
C LEU A 143 12.29 2.73 -10.06
N SER A 144 12.87 3.84 -10.53
CA SER A 144 12.58 5.16 -9.96
C SER A 144 13.01 6.29 -10.87
N ASN A 145 12.37 7.44 -10.73
CA ASN A 145 12.86 8.71 -11.25
C ASN A 145 14.02 9.31 -10.43
N ASN A 146 14.35 8.73 -9.27
CA ASN A 146 15.47 9.14 -8.41
C ASN A 146 16.26 7.91 -7.94
N LYS A 147 17.24 7.50 -8.76
CA LYS A 147 18.11 6.35 -8.50
C LYS A 147 18.80 6.41 -7.13
N GLY A 148 19.38 7.55 -6.78
CA GLY A 148 20.13 7.72 -5.52
C GLY A 148 19.25 7.63 -4.28
N TRP A 149 17.97 7.99 -4.40
CA TRP A 149 16.99 7.77 -3.32
C TRP A 149 16.64 6.28 -3.20
N LEU A 150 16.37 5.61 -4.33
CA LEU A 150 16.01 4.18 -4.36
C LEU A 150 17.11 3.29 -3.76
N VAL A 151 18.36 3.50 -4.17
CA VAL A 151 19.51 2.76 -3.65
C VAL A 151 19.59 2.93 -2.13
N ARG A 152 19.55 4.17 -1.63
CA ARG A 152 19.59 4.44 -0.18
C ARG A 152 18.41 3.86 0.58
N TRP A 153 17.24 3.73 -0.03
CA TRP A 153 16.05 3.13 0.60
C TRP A 153 16.16 1.61 0.72
N LEU A 154 16.79 0.97 -0.27
CA LEU A 154 17.08 -0.46 -0.25
C LEU A 154 18.34 -0.80 0.57
N GLU A 155 19.23 0.15 0.81
CA GLU A 155 20.35 0.02 1.75
C GLU A 155 19.84 -0.08 3.20
N GLY A 156 19.58 -1.29 3.68
CA GLY A 156 19.27 -1.53 5.09
C GLY A 156 18.25 -2.64 5.37
N PRO A 157 17.50 -2.52 6.49
CA PRO A 157 16.51 -3.50 6.92
C PRO A 157 15.42 -3.82 5.89
N LEU A 158 15.11 -2.89 4.98
CA LEU A 158 14.10 -3.12 3.94
C LEU A 158 14.54 -4.23 2.98
N ALA A 159 15.77 -4.19 2.47
CA ALA A 159 16.25 -5.25 1.58
C ALA A 159 16.30 -6.61 2.28
N GLN A 160 16.68 -6.66 3.56
CA GLN A 160 16.66 -7.90 4.34
C GLN A 160 15.23 -8.45 4.50
N SER A 161 14.26 -7.57 4.77
CA SER A 161 12.86 -7.94 4.91
C SER A 161 12.26 -8.45 3.60
N LEU A 162 12.58 -7.80 2.47
CA LEU A 162 12.21 -8.26 1.13
C LEU A 162 12.87 -9.60 0.78
N ALA A 163 14.14 -9.79 1.16
CA ALA A 163 14.86 -11.04 0.96
C ALA A 163 14.31 -12.20 1.80
N ALA A 164 13.61 -11.92 2.90
CA ALA A 164 12.96 -12.93 3.74
C ALA A 164 11.55 -13.33 3.23
N LEU A 165 10.99 -12.61 2.25
CA LEU A 165 9.69 -12.98 1.68
C LEU A 165 9.77 -14.31 0.92
N ARG A 166 8.75 -15.15 1.12
CA ARG A 166 8.54 -16.32 0.27
C ARG A 166 8.20 -15.86 -1.15
N ALA A 167 8.74 -16.56 -2.14
CA ALA A 167 8.44 -16.29 -3.55
C ALA A 167 6.98 -16.67 -3.89
N GLY A 168 6.45 -16.11 -4.98
CA GLY A 168 5.24 -16.58 -5.64
C GLY A 168 3.96 -15.77 -5.43
N LEU A 169 3.96 -14.73 -4.59
CA LEU A 169 2.85 -13.79 -4.52
C LEU A 169 3.19 -12.50 -5.28
N PRO A 170 2.31 -12.00 -6.16
CA PRO A 170 2.53 -10.73 -6.83
C PRO A 170 2.49 -9.62 -5.79
N MET A 171 3.56 -8.84 -5.72
CA MET A 171 3.73 -7.77 -4.74
C MET A 171 4.28 -6.52 -5.41
N VAL A 172 3.69 -5.38 -5.04
CA VAL A 172 4.10 -4.05 -5.44
C VAL A 172 4.26 -3.21 -4.19
N LEU A 173 5.47 -2.72 -3.93
CA LEU A 173 5.78 -1.70 -2.93
C LEU A 173 6.20 -0.43 -3.66
N MET A 174 5.47 0.65 -3.46
CA MET A 174 5.66 1.87 -4.23
C MET A 174 5.58 3.13 -3.37
N ILE A 175 6.36 4.12 -3.78
CA ILE A 175 6.22 5.51 -3.30
C ILE A 175 5.77 6.36 -4.49
N GLY A 176 4.74 7.18 -4.27
CA GLY A 176 4.26 8.13 -5.26
C GLY A 176 3.30 9.13 -4.64
N ARG A 177 3.37 10.39 -5.07
CA ARG A 177 2.51 11.48 -4.56
C ARG A 177 2.56 11.60 -3.03
N GLY A 178 3.74 11.44 -2.43
CA GLY A 178 3.95 11.53 -0.98
C GLY A 178 3.49 10.31 -0.16
N ARG A 179 2.95 9.27 -0.81
CA ARG A 179 2.40 8.06 -0.18
C ARG A 179 3.33 6.87 -0.35
N LEU A 180 3.46 6.08 0.70
CA LEU A 180 3.93 4.70 0.60
C LEU A 180 2.72 3.77 0.47
N MET A 181 2.77 2.83 -0.48
CA MET A 181 1.73 1.85 -0.72
C MET A 181 2.33 0.47 -0.91
N LEU A 182 1.68 -0.56 -0.37
CA LEU A 182 1.99 -1.96 -0.63
C LEU A 182 0.71 -2.69 -1.06
N ARG A 183 0.83 -3.50 -2.10
CA ARG A 183 -0.29 -4.26 -2.67
C ARG A 183 0.20 -5.69 -2.94
N THR A 184 -0.56 -6.68 -2.51
CA THR A 184 -0.23 -8.10 -2.75
C THR A 184 -1.48 -8.95 -2.81
N ALA A 185 -1.44 -10.03 -3.59
CA ALA A 185 -2.48 -11.04 -3.50
C ALA A 185 -2.44 -11.69 -2.11
N LEU A 186 -3.61 -11.87 -1.52
CA LEU A 186 -3.78 -12.58 -0.25
C LEU A 186 -5.15 -13.24 -0.27
N ALA A 187 -5.20 -14.53 -0.63
CA ALA A 187 -6.45 -15.26 -0.81
C ALA A 187 -7.28 -15.31 0.48
N GLU A 188 -6.63 -15.56 1.62
CA GLU A 188 -7.24 -15.64 2.95
C GLU A 188 -6.51 -14.70 3.91
N PRO A 189 -7.22 -13.90 4.72
CA PRO A 189 -6.62 -12.90 5.59
C PRO A 189 -6.14 -13.51 6.93
N GLU A 190 -5.33 -14.56 6.87
CA GLU A 190 -4.78 -15.19 8.06
C GLU A 190 -3.93 -14.20 8.87
N LEU A 191 -4.17 -14.12 10.18
CA LEU A 191 -3.51 -13.15 11.05
C LEU A 191 -1.97 -13.17 10.96
N PRO A 192 -1.28 -14.33 10.92
CA PRO A 192 0.18 -14.35 10.76
C PRO A 192 0.66 -13.70 9.46
N ALA A 193 -0.07 -13.90 8.37
CA ALA A 193 0.25 -13.31 7.07
C ALA A 193 0.04 -11.79 7.09
N LEU A 194 -1.08 -11.31 7.63
CA LEU A 194 -1.35 -9.87 7.80
C LEU A 194 -0.25 -9.19 8.62
N GLN A 195 0.15 -9.81 9.74
CA GLN A 195 1.21 -9.28 10.58
C GLN A 195 2.58 -9.28 9.87
N ALA A 196 2.88 -10.27 9.05
CA ALA A 196 4.12 -10.32 8.27
C ALA A 196 4.18 -9.16 7.25
N TRP A 197 3.09 -8.93 6.52
CA TRP A 197 2.99 -7.82 5.57
C TRP A 197 3.02 -6.46 6.26
N LEU A 198 2.35 -6.31 7.40
CA LEU A 198 2.41 -5.08 8.18
C LEU A 198 3.85 -4.80 8.68
N ARG A 199 4.59 -5.81 9.16
CA ARG A 199 6.00 -5.64 9.57
C ARG A 199 6.90 -5.19 8.43
N LEU A 200 6.72 -5.76 7.24
CA LEU A 200 7.43 -5.30 6.04
C LEU A 200 7.08 -3.84 5.73
N PHE A 201 5.80 -3.49 5.77
CA PHE A 201 5.33 -2.14 5.47
C PHE A 201 5.86 -1.11 6.48
N GLU A 202 5.79 -1.40 7.78
CA GLU A 202 6.37 -0.56 8.84
C GLU A 202 7.90 -0.43 8.70
N THR A 203 8.59 -1.45 8.18
CA THR A 203 10.02 -1.38 7.88
C THR A 203 10.27 -0.46 6.69
N ALA A 204 9.48 -0.57 5.63
CA ALA A 204 9.53 0.34 4.48
C ALA A 204 9.25 1.81 4.89
N MET A 205 8.31 2.04 5.81
CA MET A 205 8.03 3.36 6.38
C MET A 205 9.23 3.94 7.13
N ARG A 206 9.86 3.16 8.02
CA ARG A 206 11.05 3.59 8.78
C ARG A 206 12.22 3.93 7.85
N GLU A 207 12.48 3.08 6.87
CA GLU A 207 13.57 3.30 5.92
C GLU A 207 13.29 4.50 5.01
N ALA A 208 12.04 4.70 4.57
CA ALA A 208 11.68 5.87 3.78
C ALA A 208 11.90 7.18 4.57
N ARG A 209 11.53 7.18 5.85
CA ARG A 209 11.76 8.31 6.76
C ARG A 209 13.26 8.56 6.96
N ARG A 210 14.06 7.52 7.19
CA ARG A 210 15.52 7.61 7.31
C ARG A 210 16.15 8.29 6.09
N VAL A 211 15.77 7.88 4.87
CA VAL A 211 16.32 8.47 3.65
C VAL A 211 15.88 9.92 3.47
N ALA A 212 14.62 10.24 3.80
CA ALA A 212 14.11 11.61 3.75
C ALA A 212 14.86 12.54 4.72
N ASP A 213 15.02 12.12 5.99
CA ASP A 213 15.69 12.91 7.02
C ASP A 213 17.20 13.10 6.73
N SER A 214 17.82 12.15 6.03
CA SER A 214 19.23 12.24 5.60
C SER A 214 19.46 13.06 4.32
N SER A 215 18.39 13.48 3.63
CA SER A 215 18.49 14.21 2.36
C SER A 215 18.25 15.70 2.58
N PRO A 216 19.27 16.57 2.40
CA PRO A 216 19.13 18.02 2.66
C PRO A 216 18.13 18.75 1.75
N GLN A 217 17.57 18.07 0.75
CA GLN A 217 16.60 18.60 -0.21
C GLN A 217 15.13 18.38 0.21
N ALA A 218 14.85 17.66 1.31
CA ALA A 218 13.50 17.36 1.78
C ALA A 218 12.83 18.49 2.60
N ALA A 219 13.56 19.57 2.92
CA ALA A 219 13.03 20.71 3.65
C ALA A 219 12.33 21.70 2.70
N SER A 220 11.14 21.34 2.21
CA SER A 220 10.14 22.34 1.79
C SER A 220 9.02 22.37 2.84
N PRO A 221 8.55 23.55 3.28
CA PRO A 221 7.64 23.66 4.41
C PRO A 221 6.28 23.05 4.07
N SER A 222 5.83 22.19 4.98
CA SER A 222 4.65 21.34 4.92
C SER A 222 3.33 22.09 4.76
N THR A 223 2.47 21.62 3.86
CA THR A 223 1.01 21.70 4.04
C THR A 223 0.58 20.48 4.86
N GLN A 224 -0.18 20.71 5.92
CA GLN A 224 -0.57 19.68 6.90
C GLN A 224 -1.29 18.49 6.25
N PRO A 225 -1.11 17.25 6.76
CA PRO A 225 -1.88 16.12 6.29
C PRO A 225 -3.36 16.32 6.66
N GLY A 226 -4.19 16.48 5.63
CA GLY A 226 -5.64 16.48 5.77
C GLY A 226 -6.09 15.18 6.43
N ALA A 227 -6.80 15.32 7.55
CA ALA A 227 -7.55 14.22 8.13
C ALA A 227 -8.49 13.65 7.06
N TRP A 228 -8.53 12.33 6.97
CA TRP A 228 -9.36 11.59 6.03
C TRP A 228 -10.81 12.02 6.19
N THR A 229 -11.37 12.68 5.17
CA THR A 229 -12.81 12.92 5.10
C THR A 229 -13.49 11.59 4.88
N SER A 230 -14.36 11.21 5.82
CA SER A 230 -15.26 10.07 5.68
C SER A 230 -16.33 10.42 4.64
N SER A 231 -16.24 9.86 3.45
CA SER A 231 -17.25 9.98 2.38
C SER A 231 -17.00 8.84 1.39
N ALA A 232 -17.94 8.00 0.97
CA ALA A 232 -19.35 7.80 1.29
C ALA A 232 -19.61 6.29 1.08
N LEU A 233 -20.38 5.65 1.97
CA LEU A 233 -20.96 4.34 1.67
C LEU A 233 -22.18 4.56 0.76
N PRO A 234 -22.38 3.76 -0.30
CA PRO A 234 -23.60 3.84 -1.09
C PRO A 234 -24.77 3.27 -0.28
N GLY A 235 -25.81 4.07 -0.04
CA GLY A 235 -27.01 3.55 0.62
C GLY A 235 -27.99 4.54 1.27
N ASP A 236 -27.78 5.86 1.19
CA ASP A 236 -28.71 6.83 1.79
C ASP A 236 -29.38 7.71 0.73
N GLU A 237 -30.21 7.08 -0.10
CA GLU A 237 -31.17 7.78 -0.95
C GLU A 237 -32.49 7.02 -0.97
N ARG A 238 -33.32 7.13 0.07
CA ARG A 238 -34.80 7.12 -0.03
C ARG A 238 -35.43 7.79 1.20
N ASN A 239 -35.86 9.04 1.04
CA ASN A 239 -37.20 9.49 1.42
C ASN A 239 -37.38 10.98 1.09
N THR A 240 -38.11 11.24 0.02
CA THR A 240 -38.99 12.41 -0.11
C THR A 240 -40.42 11.93 0.08
#